data_AF-A0A385TYY9-F1
#
_entry.id   AF-A0A385TYY9-F1
#
_cell.length_a   1.000
_cell.length_b   1.000
_cell.length_c   1.000
_cell.angle_alpha   90.00
_cell.angle_beta   90.00
_cell.angle_gamma   90.00
#
_symmetry.space_group_name_H-M   'P 1'
#
loop_
_entity.id
_entity.type
_entity.pdbx_description
1 polymer ?
#
loop_
_entity_poly.entity_id
_entity_poly.type
_entity_poly.pdbx_seq_one_letter_code
_entity_poly.pdbx_strand_id
1 'polypeptide(L)'
;MQQYVVQKGDTLRRVAARYGLAYEQLITANPWAAQQPYLQQGQMLYLPASLRRRYVIQEHDTLDRIASTFRFRKEALEELNPGLAANQLPQGKTIVLPGTTHKHLIRLSGEYGPGNLERDIQEMQLHYPAIEWSVIGQSVLGKPIYAAKIGKGPKTLHVNAALHANEWITAPCLMRFMEEYGRALAQSSTVYDQEPTAWYQDYTLWVVPMANPDGVELVQEGITPSHPYYERLLEWNDGREDFRRWKANINGVDLGDQFPAHWNEEVARRGKTRPSPQDYAGVKPLSEPEAEAVYQHTLSISPERAVSLHSQGREIYWNYRDYEPPESENMARILGQAGGYRPVKLQGSDAGYKDWFIQHYRRPGFTLEIGYGINPLPLEDFEDLCVEVGSILSAFMSLE
;
A
#
# COMPACT_ATOMS: atom_id res chain seq x y z
N MET A 1 -12.89 -30.49 10.22
CA MET A 1 -12.59 -29.05 10.35
C MET A 1 -11.18 -28.97 10.90
N GLN A 2 -10.30 -28.20 10.26
CA GLN A 2 -8.90 -28.10 10.70
C GLN A 2 -8.81 -27.02 11.79
N GLN A 3 -8.08 -27.29 12.87
CA GLN A 3 -7.76 -26.30 13.89
C GLN A 3 -6.53 -25.49 13.47
N TYR A 4 -6.59 -24.18 13.70
CA TYR A 4 -5.51 -23.23 13.42
C TYR A 4 -5.33 -22.29 14.61
N VAL A 5 -4.10 -22.19 15.10
CA VAL A 5 -3.75 -21.23 16.16
C VAL A 5 -3.34 -19.92 15.50
N VAL A 6 -4.04 -18.84 15.83
CA VAL A 6 -3.74 -17.48 15.37
C VAL A 6 -2.30 -17.11 15.72
N GLN A 7 -1.56 -16.62 14.73
CA GLN A 7 -0.19 -16.14 14.83
C GLN A 7 -0.16 -14.60 14.81
N LYS A 8 0.98 -14.02 15.20
CA LYS A 8 1.22 -12.58 15.00
C LYS A 8 1.11 -12.24 13.50
N GLY A 9 0.48 -11.12 13.15
CA GLY A 9 0.25 -10.76 11.75
C GLY A 9 -1.04 -11.30 11.15
N ASP A 10 -1.76 -12.21 11.82
CA ASP A 10 -2.98 -12.76 11.28
C ASP A 10 -4.16 -11.79 11.45
N THR A 11 -4.85 -11.57 10.35
CA THR A 11 -6.22 -11.06 10.33
C THR A 11 -7.12 -12.16 9.78
N LEU A 12 -8.43 -12.05 10.01
CA LEU A 12 -9.40 -12.98 9.43
C LEU A 12 -9.26 -13.07 7.90
N ARG A 13 -9.04 -11.93 7.23
CA ARG A 13 -8.88 -11.88 5.77
C ARG A 13 -7.57 -12.54 5.31
N ARG A 14 -6.47 -12.30 6.02
CA ARG A 14 -5.17 -12.95 5.74
C ARG A 14 -5.23 -14.46 5.93
N VAL A 15 -5.85 -14.92 7.01
CA VAL A 15 -6.04 -16.36 7.26
C VAL A 15 -6.95 -16.96 6.20
N ALA A 16 -8.10 -16.34 5.89
CA ALA A 16 -9.01 -16.83 4.85
C ALA A 16 -8.28 -16.97 3.50
N ALA A 17 -7.56 -15.93 3.07
CA ALA A 17 -6.78 -15.95 1.83
C ALA A 17 -5.70 -17.04 1.82
N ARG A 18 -4.93 -17.19 2.91
CA ARG A 18 -3.87 -18.21 3.04
C ARG A 18 -4.40 -19.63 2.86
N TYR A 19 -5.63 -19.90 3.30
CA TYR A 19 -6.27 -21.21 3.22
C TYR A 19 -7.26 -21.35 2.05
N GLY A 20 -7.35 -20.36 1.16
CA GLY A 20 -8.28 -20.39 0.01
C GLY A 20 -9.73 -20.49 0.45
N LEU A 21 -10.11 -19.71 1.47
CA LEU A 21 -11.46 -19.58 2.01
C LEU A 21 -11.99 -18.18 1.70
N ALA A 22 -13.30 -18.07 1.48
CA ALA A 22 -13.97 -16.77 1.52
C ALA A 22 -14.01 -16.27 2.97
N TYR A 23 -13.95 -14.95 3.16
CA TYR A 23 -14.00 -14.33 4.49
C TYR A 23 -15.26 -14.76 5.26
N GLU A 24 -16.40 -14.81 4.58
CA GLU A 24 -17.71 -15.19 5.12
C GLU A 24 -17.73 -16.64 5.59
N GLN A 25 -17.02 -17.55 4.91
CA GLN A 25 -16.89 -18.94 5.32
C GLN A 25 -16.12 -19.06 6.63
N LEU A 26 -15.03 -18.30 6.77
CA LEU A 26 -14.22 -18.30 8.00
C LEU A 26 -15.01 -17.72 9.17
N ILE A 27 -15.75 -16.63 8.96
CA ILE A 27 -16.63 -16.02 9.97
C ILE A 27 -17.75 -16.97 10.37
N THR A 28 -18.40 -17.64 9.42
CA THR A 28 -19.48 -18.60 9.73
C THR A 28 -18.99 -19.74 10.62
N ALA A 29 -17.76 -20.22 10.39
CA ALA A 29 -17.13 -21.24 11.23
C ALA A 29 -16.62 -20.70 12.58
N ASN A 30 -16.40 -19.38 12.69
CA ASN A 30 -15.87 -18.72 13.89
C ASN A 30 -16.66 -17.44 14.24
N PRO A 31 -17.96 -17.53 14.60
CA PRO A 31 -18.79 -16.33 14.79
C PRO A 31 -18.28 -15.37 15.87
N TRP A 32 -17.58 -15.91 16.87
CA TRP A 32 -16.93 -15.13 17.93
C TRP A 32 -15.88 -14.15 17.39
N ALA A 33 -15.22 -14.48 16.28
CA ALA A 33 -14.16 -13.65 15.73
C ALA A 33 -14.69 -12.34 15.13
N ALA A 34 -15.97 -12.29 14.72
CA ALA A 34 -16.63 -11.07 14.26
C ALA A 34 -17.04 -10.12 15.41
N GLN A 35 -16.99 -10.57 16.67
CA GLN A 35 -17.38 -9.78 17.84
C GLN A 35 -16.23 -8.95 18.42
N GLN A 36 -15.03 -9.08 17.85
CA GLN A 36 -13.84 -8.35 18.24
C GLN A 36 -13.22 -7.66 17.02
N PRO A 37 -12.53 -6.53 17.19
CA PRO A 37 -11.93 -5.81 16.07
C PRO A 37 -10.71 -6.54 15.49
N TYR A 38 -9.98 -7.30 16.32
CA TYR A 38 -8.70 -7.94 15.96
C TYR A 38 -8.65 -9.38 16.43
N LEU A 39 -7.91 -10.22 15.69
CA LEU A 39 -7.52 -11.54 16.17
C LEU A 39 -6.35 -11.40 17.15
N GLN A 40 -6.38 -12.20 18.23
CA GLN A 40 -5.29 -12.25 19.20
C GLN A 40 -4.48 -13.53 19.03
N GLN A 41 -3.15 -13.40 19.08
CA GLN A 41 -2.24 -14.54 19.01
C GLN A 41 -2.61 -15.61 20.05
N GLY A 42 -2.62 -16.87 19.63
CA GLY A 42 -2.98 -18.01 20.48
C GLY A 42 -4.46 -18.38 20.46
N GLN A 43 -5.35 -17.52 19.92
CA GLN A 43 -6.75 -17.88 19.71
C GLN A 43 -6.87 -19.06 18.72
N MET A 44 -7.89 -19.89 18.88
CA MET A 44 -8.12 -21.06 18.05
C MET A 44 -9.20 -20.78 17.00
N LEU A 45 -8.84 -20.80 15.73
CA LEU A 45 -9.76 -20.75 14.59
C LEU A 45 -10.05 -22.16 14.06
N TYR A 46 -11.31 -22.38 13.70
CA TYR A 46 -11.77 -23.57 13.00
C TYR A 46 -11.89 -23.26 11.51
N LEU A 47 -11.03 -23.90 10.72
CA LEU A 47 -11.03 -23.75 9.28
C LEU A 47 -12.01 -24.76 8.67
N PRO A 48 -13.10 -24.30 8.02
CA PRO A 48 -13.97 -25.20 7.25
C PRO A 48 -13.15 -25.86 6.14
N ALA A 49 -13.62 -27.01 5.65
CA ALA A 49 -12.97 -27.66 4.52
C ALA A 49 -13.02 -26.69 3.33
N SER A 50 -11.85 -26.16 2.93
CA SER A 50 -11.75 -25.40 1.69
C SER A 50 -12.12 -26.33 0.54
N LEU A 51 -13.10 -25.91 -0.26
CA LEU A 51 -13.35 -26.50 -1.57
C LEU A 51 -12.23 -26.03 -2.50
N ARG A 52 -11.01 -26.53 -2.28
CA ARG A 52 -9.94 -26.36 -3.27
C ARG A 52 -10.50 -26.82 -4.60
N ARG A 53 -10.32 -26.00 -5.63
CA ARG A 53 -10.78 -26.36 -6.97
C ARG A 53 -10.16 -27.70 -7.33
N ARG A 54 -11.01 -28.64 -7.70
CA ARG A 54 -10.63 -30.01 -8.03
C ARG A 54 -10.99 -30.27 -9.47
N TYR A 55 -10.18 -31.08 -10.12
CA TYR A 55 -10.42 -31.56 -11.47
C TYR A 55 -10.36 -33.07 -11.46
N VAL A 56 -11.34 -33.71 -12.09
CA VAL A 56 -11.35 -35.15 -12.29
C VAL A 56 -10.69 -35.41 -13.64
N ILE A 57 -9.61 -36.19 -13.66
CA ILE A 57 -8.90 -36.55 -14.88
C ILE A 57 -9.86 -37.29 -15.82
N GLN A 58 -10.04 -36.74 -17.01
CA GLN A 58 -10.83 -37.28 -18.10
C GLN A 58 -9.98 -38.17 -19.01
N GLU A 59 -10.65 -38.92 -19.89
CA GLU A 59 -9.98 -39.69 -20.92
C GLU A 59 -9.16 -38.78 -21.83
N HIS A 60 -7.94 -39.22 -22.17
CA HIS A 60 -6.98 -38.49 -23.01
C HIS A 60 -6.50 -37.13 -22.47
N ASP A 61 -6.65 -36.88 -21.17
CA ASP A 61 -6.00 -35.72 -20.56
C ASP A 61 -4.48 -35.80 -20.61
N THR A 62 -3.87 -34.63 -20.76
CA THR A 62 -2.45 -34.40 -20.47
C THR A 62 -2.34 -33.25 -19.48
N LEU A 63 -1.25 -33.20 -18.69
CA LEU A 63 -1.04 -32.09 -17.76
C LEU A 63 -0.97 -30.76 -18.50
N ASP A 64 -0.34 -30.73 -19.68
CA ASP A 64 -0.26 -29.54 -20.54
C ASP A 64 -1.65 -29.06 -21.01
N ARG A 65 -2.56 -29.97 -21.36
CA ARG A 65 -3.95 -29.63 -21.73
C ARG A 65 -4.73 -29.09 -20.54
N ILE A 66 -4.62 -29.73 -19.37
CA ILE A 66 -5.30 -29.27 -18.16
C ILE A 66 -4.76 -27.90 -17.74
N ALA A 67 -3.43 -27.75 -17.72
CA ALA A 67 -2.75 -26.50 -17.39
C ALA A 67 -3.18 -25.36 -18.32
N SER A 68 -3.14 -25.57 -19.64
CA SER A 68 -3.56 -24.56 -20.61
C SER A 68 -5.06 -24.20 -20.49
N THR A 69 -5.93 -25.20 -20.28
CA THR A 69 -7.38 -24.99 -20.13
C THR A 69 -7.70 -24.05 -18.98
N PHE A 70 -7.03 -24.23 -17.84
CA PHE A 70 -7.26 -23.43 -16.64
C PHE A 70 -6.26 -22.28 -16.46
N ARG A 71 -5.37 -22.07 -17.44
CA ARG A 71 -4.30 -21.05 -17.42
C ARG A 71 -3.41 -21.17 -16.18
N PHE A 72 -2.80 -22.33 -16.00
CA PHE A 72 -1.77 -22.57 -14.99
C PHE A 72 -0.44 -22.93 -15.63
N ARG A 73 0.65 -22.73 -14.88
CA ARG A 73 1.92 -23.40 -15.20
C ARG A 73 1.78 -24.89 -14.88
N LYS A 74 2.30 -25.75 -15.75
CA LYS A 74 2.25 -27.21 -15.56
C LYS A 74 2.94 -27.63 -14.27
N GLU A 75 4.05 -26.99 -13.93
CA GLU A 75 4.84 -27.29 -12.73
C GLU A 75 4.02 -27.03 -11.47
N ALA A 76 3.14 -26.02 -11.48
CA ALA A 76 2.26 -25.74 -10.34
C ALA A 76 1.22 -26.86 -10.10
N LEU A 77 0.77 -27.54 -11.16
CA LEU A 77 -0.09 -28.73 -11.01
C LEU A 77 0.70 -29.91 -10.42
N GLU A 78 1.95 -30.10 -10.81
CA GLU A 78 2.82 -31.16 -10.30
C GLU A 78 3.18 -30.94 -8.83
N GLU A 79 3.54 -29.71 -8.45
CA GLU A 79 3.85 -29.30 -7.06
C GLU A 79 2.66 -29.53 -6.11
N LEU A 80 1.44 -29.19 -6.54
CA LEU A 80 0.23 -29.34 -5.72
C LEU A 80 -0.32 -30.77 -5.68
N ASN A 81 0.16 -31.66 -6.56
CA ASN A 81 -0.26 -33.05 -6.62
C ASN A 81 0.95 -33.99 -6.57
N PRO A 82 1.66 -34.07 -5.43
CA PRO A 82 2.83 -34.93 -5.28
C PRO A 82 2.50 -36.39 -5.63
N GLY A 83 3.32 -37.00 -6.49
CA GLY A 83 3.09 -38.37 -6.99
C GLY A 83 2.16 -38.47 -8.21
N LEU A 84 1.75 -37.35 -8.80
CA LEU A 84 1.16 -37.30 -10.13
C LEU A 84 2.29 -37.32 -11.18
N ALA A 85 2.52 -38.45 -11.85
CA ALA A 85 3.51 -38.54 -12.92
C ALA A 85 2.89 -38.08 -14.25
N ALA A 86 3.58 -37.21 -15.00
CA ALA A 86 3.09 -36.63 -16.26
C ALA A 86 2.70 -37.68 -17.32
N ASN A 87 3.26 -38.87 -17.21
CA ASN A 87 3.10 -40.04 -18.06
C ASN A 87 2.07 -41.05 -17.55
N GLN A 88 1.43 -40.81 -16.41
CA GLN A 88 0.31 -41.62 -15.88
C GLN A 88 -0.74 -40.71 -15.23
N LEU A 89 -1.71 -40.27 -16.04
CA LEU A 89 -2.92 -39.59 -15.58
C LEU A 89 -4.09 -40.60 -15.54
N PRO A 90 -4.30 -41.30 -14.41
CA PRO A 90 -5.38 -42.27 -14.31
C PRO A 90 -6.75 -41.56 -14.38
N GLN A 91 -7.55 -41.96 -15.37
CA GLN A 91 -8.92 -41.48 -15.53
C GLN A 91 -9.72 -41.66 -14.23
N GLY A 92 -10.53 -40.66 -13.88
CA GLY A 92 -11.34 -40.64 -12.66
C GLY A 92 -10.59 -40.21 -11.39
N LYS A 93 -9.24 -40.13 -11.40
CA LYS A 93 -8.50 -39.58 -10.26
C LYS A 93 -8.75 -38.07 -10.17
N THR A 94 -9.01 -37.60 -8.95
CA THR A 94 -9.17 -36.18 -8.67
C THR A 94 -7.83 -35.55 -8.34
N ILE A 95 -7.50 -34.45 -9.01
CA ILE A 95 -6.34 -33.61 -8.73
C ILE A 95 -6.79 -32.24 -8.21
N VAL A 96 -5.93 -31.62 -7.41
CA VAL A 96 -6.11 -30.25 -6.91
C VAL A 96 -5.59 -29.29 -7.98
N LEU A 97 -6.45 -28.38 -8.42
CA LEU A 97 -6.04 -27.31 -9.33
C LEU A 97 -5.30 -26.20 -8.55
N PRO A 98 -4.23 -25.62 -9.12
CA PRO A 98 -3.62 -24.41 -8.62
C PRO A 98 -4.62 -23.25 -8.47
N GLY A 99 -4.26 -22.27 -7.65
CA GLY A 99 -4.88 -20.95 -7.74
C GLY A 99 -4.62 -20.34 -9.12
N THR A 100 -5.52 -19.47 -9.59
CA THR A 100 -5.36 -18.72 -10.86
C THR A 100 -3.97 -18.10 -10.94
N THR A 101 -3.25 -18.30 -12.06
CA THR A 101 -2.02 -17.52 -12.28
C THR A 101 -2.41 -16.05 -12.33
N HIS A 102 -1.89 -15.29 -11.40
CA HIS A 102 -2.18 -13.86 -11.33
C HIS A 102 -1.31 -13.14 -12.36
N LYS A 103 -1.88 -12.14 -13.04
CA LYS A 103 -1.19 -11.26 -14.00
C LYS A 103 -0.04 -10.47 -13.35
N HIS A 104 -0.03 -10.47 -12.02
CA HIS A 104 0.50 -9.42 -11.20
C HIS A 104 1.18 -10.01 -9.94
N LEU A 105 2.36 -9.51 -9.62
CA LEU A 105 3.12 -9.86 -8.41
C LEU A 105 2.46 -9.29 -7.15
N ILE A 106 2.22 -7.97 -7.15
CA ILE A 106 1.60 -7.29 -6.02
C ILE A 106 0.15 -7.73 -5.95
N ARG A 107 -0.35 -8.12 -4.79
CA ARG A 107 -1.74 -8.55 -4.65
C ARG A 107 -2.18 -8.42 -3.21
N LEU A 108 -3.46 -8.17 -3.01
CA LEU A 108 -4.05 -8.21 -1.68
C LEU A 108 -4.47 -9.63 -1.34
N SER A 109 -4.10 -10.04 -0.14
CA SER A 109 -4.52 -11.29 0.49
C SER A 109 -5.05 -10.95 1.88
N GLY A 110 -5.93 -9.96 1.94
CA GLY A 110 -6.25 -9.20 3.15
C GLY A 110 -5.50 -7.86 3.19
N GLU A 111 -5.44 -7.28 4.39
CA GLU A 111 -4.81 -5.99 4.67
C GLU A 111 -3.31 -6.01 4.34
N TYR A 112 -2.79 -4.90 3.79
CA TYR A 112 -1.39 -4.78 3.33
C TYR A 112 -0.52 -4.03 4.34
N GLY A 113 0.29 -4.75 5.11
CA GLY A 113 1.13 -4.18 6.17
C GLY A 113 2.62 -4.14 5.83
N PRO A 114 3.47 -3.67 6.76
CA PRO A 114 4.92 -3.65 6.57
C PRO A 114 5.52 -5.02 6.25
N GLY A 115 5.01 -6.09 6.87
CA GLY A 115 5.44 -7.45 6.54
C GLY A 115 5.03 -7.92 5.14
N ASN A 116 3.96 -7.37 4.55
CA ASN A 116 3.63 -7.59 3.14
C ASN A 116 4.59 -6.83 2.23
N LEU A 117 4.83 -5.56 2.55
CA LEU A 117 5.77 -4.71 1.81
C LEU A 117 7.16 -5.35 1.73
N GLU A 118 7.73 -5.81 2.84
CA GLU A 118 9.06 -6.43 2.85
C GLU A 118 9.15 -7.67 1.94
N ARG A 119 8.12 -8.53 1.95
CA ARG A 119 8.07 -9.71 1.05
C ARG A 119 7.98 -9.29 -0.41
N ASP A 120 7.12 -8.34 -0.71
CA ASP A 120 6.94 -7.85 -2.07
C ASP A 120 8.19 -7.15 -2.60
N ILE A 121 8.92 -6.42 -1.74
CA ILE A 121 10.23 -5.85 -2.07
C ILE A 121 11.21 -6.94 -2.49
N GLN A 122 11.31 -8.03 -1.73
CA GLN A 122 12.21 -9.15 -2.05
C GLN A 122 11.86 -9.77 -3.41
N GLU A 123 10.56 -10.00 -3.65
CA GLU A 123 10.09 -10.52 -4.93
C GLU A 123 10.33 -9.55 -6.10
N MET A 124 10.11 -8.26 -5.89
CA MET A 124 10.38 -7.22 -6.89
C MET A 124 11.87 -7.10 -7.22
N GLN A 125 12.76 -7.23 -6.23
CA GLN A 125 14.21 -7.24 -6.45
C GLN A 125 14.65 -8.40 -7.36
N LEU A 126 14.01 -9.56 -7.22
CA LEU A 126 14.30 -10.74 -8.05
C LEU A 126 13.81 -10.56 -9.50
N HIS A 127 12.60 -10.00 -9.69
CA HIS A 127 11.97 -9.93 -11.01
C HIS A 127 12.30 -8.64 -11.79
N TYR A 128 12.59 -7.54 -11.10
CA TYR A 128 12.76 -6.21 -11.67
C TYR A 128 14.03 -5.53 -11.15
N PRO A 129 15.23 -5.98 -11.57
CA PRO A 129 16.51 -5.46 -11.08
C PRO A 129 16.77 -3.98 -11.42
N ALA A 130 15.96 -3.37 -12.29
CA ALA A 130 15.98 -1.93 -12.57
C ALA A 130 15.41 -1.08 -11.42
N ILE A 131 14.80 -1.70 -10.40
CA ILE A 131 14.25 -1.06 -9.21
C ILE A 131 15.22 -1.31 -8.05
N GLU A 132 15.98 -0.28 -7.70
CA GLU A 132 16.93 -0.31 -6.58
C GLU A 132 16.23 0.05 -5.28
N TRP A 133 16.54 -0.63 -4.18
CA TRP A 133 15.90 -0.39 -2.88
C TRP A 133 16.91 0.04 -1.82
N SER A 134 16.49 0.94 -0.94
CA SER A 134 17.28 1.42 0.20
C SER A 134 16.38 1.67 1.41
N VAL A 135 17.00 1.79 2.59
CA VAL A 135 16.32 2.20 3.83
C VAL A 135 16.71 3.65 4.11
N ILE A 136 15.72 4.54 4.23
CA ILE A 136 15.93 5.97 4.45
C ILE A 136 15.75 6.42 5.91
N GLY A 137 15.24 5.52 6.75
CA GLY A 137 15.02 5.77 8.16
C GLY A 137 14.37 4.59 8.85
N GLN A 138 13.98 4.79 10.11
CA GLN A 138 13.24 3.81 10.89
C GLN A 138 12.07 4.51 11.59
N SER A 139 10.99 3.78 11.79
CA SER A 139 9.85 4.21 12.58
C SER A 139 10.16 4.23 14.08
N VAL A 140 9.22 4.70 14.90
CA VAL A 140 9.34 4.73 16.36
C VAL A 140 9.63 3.35 16.97
N LEU A 141 9.01 2.28 16.44
CA LEU A 141 9.26 0.90 16.86
C LEU A 141 10.45 0.24 16.14
N GLY A 142 11.22 1.00 15.35
CA GLY A 142 12.42 0.53 14.67
C GLY A 142 12.17 -0.22 13.36
N LYS A 143 10.96 -0.16 12.78
CA LYS A 143 10.68 -0.77 11.47
C LYS A 143 11.35 0.07 10.37
N PRO A 144 11.96 -0.55 9.35
CA PRO A 144 12.60 0.18 8.26
C PRO A 144 11.58 0.97 7.42
N ILE A 145 11.95 2.18 7.01
CA ILE A 145 11.23 2.97 6.01
C ILE A 145 12.00 2.86 4.70
N TYR A 146 11.38 2.21 3.72
CA TYR A 146 12.00 1.89 2.44
C TYR A 146 11.80 2.99 1.41
N ALA A 147 12.83 3.23 0.59
CA ALA A 147 12.74 4.00 -0.63
C ALA A 147 13.22 3.18 -1.84
N ALA A 148 12.43 3.14 -2.90
CA ALA A 148 12.79 2.59 -4.19
C ALA A 148 13.28 3.70 -5.13
N LYS A 149 14.23 3.36 -6.01
CA LYS A 149 14.76 4.20 -7.07
C LYS A 149 14.60 3.50 -8.41
N ILE A 150 14.02 4.21 -9.38
CA ILE A 150 13.82 3.72 -10.75
C ILE A 150 14.26 4.81 -11.71
N GLY A 151 15.13 4.48 -12.68
CA GLY A 151 15.62 5.44 -13.65
C GLY A 151 17.06 5.90 -13.41
N LYS A 152 17.60 6.58 -14.42
CA LYS A 152 18.97 7.12 -14.43
C LYS A 152 19.04 8.54 -14.99
N GLY A 153 17.88 9.17 -15.19
CA GLY A 153 17.81 10.52 -15.72
C GLY A 153 18.18 11.58 -14.69
N PRO A 154 18.58 12.77 -15.16
CA PRO A 154 19.07 13.84 -14.29
C PRO A 154 17.96 14.51 -13.47
N LYS A 155 16.70 14.44 -13.92
CA LYS A 155 15.55 15.05 -13.26
C LYS A 155 15.01 14.11 -12.20
N THR A 156 14.88 14.55 -10.95
CA THR A 156 14.41 13.69 -9.87
C THR A 156 12.93 13.90 -9.60
N LEU A 157 12.17 12.83 -9.38
CA LEU A 157 10.76 12.85 -9.01
C LEU A 157 10.57 12.13 -7.67
N HIS A 158 9.52 12.49 -6.92
CA HIS A 158 9.21 11.82 -5.65
C HIS A 158 7.73 11.45 -5.52
N VAL A 159 7.46 10.23 -5.06
CA VAL A 159 6.12 9.79 -4.67
C VAL A 159 6.18 9.09 -3.31
N ASN A 160 5.35 9.48 -2.35
CA ASN A 160 5.21 8.75 -1.10
C ASN A 160 3.76 8.34 -0.84
N ALA A 161 3.57 7.36 0.05
CA ALA A 161 2.28 6.81 0.42
C ALA A 161 2.23 6.38 1.89
N ALA A 162 1.01 6.18 2.40
CA ALA A 162 0.72 5.73 3.75
C ALA A 162 1.45 6.53 4.84
N LEU A 163 1.40 7.87 4.75
CA LEU A 163 1.68 8.76 5.88
C LEU A 163 0.62 8.58 6.97
N HIS A 164 -0.65 8.49 6.56
CA HIS A 164 -1.76 8.17 7.44
C HIS A 164 -1.95 6.65 7.52
N ALA A 165 -2.05 6.15 8.75
CA ALA A 165 -2.09 4.72 9.05
C ALA A 165 -3.29 3.98 8.44
N ASN A 166 -4.49 4.59 8.49
CA ASN A 166 -5.73 4.01 7.95
C ASN A 166 -5.87 4.15 6.43
N GLU A 167 -4.95 4.84 5.77
CA GLU A 167 -4.89 5.02 4.31
C GLU A 167 -3.88 4.05 3.66
N TRP A 168 -3.61 2.92 4.34
CA TRP A 168 -2.58 1.96 3.96
C TRP A 168 -2.76 1.36 2.56
N ILE A 169 -3.95 1.41 1.97
CA ILE A 169 -4.22 0.91 0.61
C ILE A 169 -3.45 1.70 -0.47
N THR A 170 -3.02 2.93 -0.17
CA THR A 170 -2.16 3.73 -1.04
C THR A 170 -0.81 3.03 -1.32
N ALA A 171 -0.25 2.33 -0.32
CA ALA A 171 1.02 1.62 -0.43
C ALA A 171 0.99 0.51 -1.51
N PRO A 172 0.08 -0.48 -1.49
CA PRO A 172 0.02 -1.50 -2.52
C PRO A 172 -0.40 -0.96 -3.90
N CYS A 173 -1.18 0.12 -3.98
CA CYS A 173 -1.47 0.77 -5.27
C CYS A 173 -0.19 1.37 -5.90
N LEU A 174 0.66 1.99 -5.09
CA LEU A 174 1.95 2.50 -5.52
C LEU A 174 2.94 1.38 -5.88
N MET A 175 2.94 0.29 -5.10
CA MET A 175 3.71 -0.93 -5.43
C MET A 175 3.27 -1.54 -6.77
N ARG A 176 1.96 -1.60 -7.05
CA ARG A 176 1.43 -2.06 -8.35
C ARG A 176 1.98 -1.22 -9.50
N PHE A 177 1.96 0.11 -9.38
CA PHE A 177 2.52 0.98 -10.42
C PHE A 177 4.01 0.68 -10.67
N MET A 178 4.81 0.52 -9.61
CA MET A 178 6.22 0.16 -9.75
C MET A 178 6.43 -1.21 -10.39
N GLU A 179 5.59 -2.20 -10.08
CA GLU A 179 5.59 -3.51 -10.74
C GLU A 179 5.31 -3.37 -12.24
N GLU A 180 4.29 -2.59 -12.63
CA GLU A 180 3.96 -2.36 -14.03
C GLU A 180 5.08 -1.64 -14.78
N TYR A 181 5.71 -0.66 -14.14
CA TYR A 181 6.87 0.02 -14.68
C TYR A 181 8.06 -0.95 -14.86
N GLY A 182 8.45 -1.68 -13.80
CA GLY A 182 9.54 -2.65 -13.86
C GLY A 182 9.32 -3.73 -14.92
N ARG A 183 8.09 -4.26 -15.01
CA ARG A 183 7.70 -5.23 -16.03
C ARG A 183 7.84 -4.66 -17.44
N ALA A 184 7.36 -3.43 -17.66
CA ALA A 184 7.42 -2.80 -18.95
C ALA A 184 8.84 -2.49 -19.42
N LEU A 185 9.75 -2.13 -18.50
CA LEU A 185 11.18 -2.02 -18.78
C LEU A 185 11.80 -3.37 -19.18
N ALA A 186 11.44 -4.45 -18.47
CA ALA A 186 11.96 -5.79 -18.75
C ALA A 186 11.45 -6.37 -20.09
N GLN A 187 10.26 -5.95 -20.53
CA GLN A 187 9.58 -6.49 -21.71
C GLN A 187 9.58 -5.53 -22.91
N SER A 188 10.14 -4.33 -22.77
CA SER A 188 10.04 -3.25 -23.76
C SER A 188 8.59 -2.98 -24.19
N SER A 189 7.69 -2.85 -23.22
CA SER A 189 6.26 -2.57 -23.45
C SER A 189 5.85 -1.20 -22.90
N THR A 190 4.61 -0.81 -23.15
CA THR A 190 4.02 0.44 -22.63
C THR A 190 3.35 0.26 -21.27
N VAL A 191 3.13 1.38 -20.57
CA VAL A 191 2.33 1.49 -19.33
C VAL A 191 1.31 2.60 -19.56
N TYR A 192 0.00 2.26 -19.60
CA TYR A 192 -1.09 3.19 -19.95
C TYR A 192 -0.81 4.01 -21.22
N ASP A 193 -0.38 3.33 -22.29
CA ASP A 193 0.00 3.92 -23.59
C ASP A 193 1.17 4.92 -23.55
N GLN A 194 1.93 4.93 -22.45
CA GLN A 194 3.16 5.73 -22.30
C GLN A 194 4.41 4.84 -22.37
N GLU A 195 5.55 5.44 -22.69
CA GLU A 195 6.83 4.78 -22.95
C GLU A 195 7.76 4.83 -21.72
N PRO A 196 7.84 3.76 -20.90
CA PRO A 196 8.57 3.81 -19.63
C PRO A 196 10.08 3.87 -19.81
N THR A 197 10.57 3.46 -20.99
CA THR A 197 11.98 3.63 -21.37
C THR A 197 12.35 5.11 -21.43
N ALA A 198 11.48 5.98 -21.96
CA ALA A 198 11.73 7.42 -22.00
C ALA A 198 11.80 8.00 -20.58
N TRP A 199 10.81 7.66 -19.74
CA TRP A 199 10.82 8.02 -18.32
C TRP A 199 12.12 7.62 -17.61
N TYR A 200 12.63 6.42 -17.90
CA TYR A 200 13.84 5.89 -17.27
C TYR A 200 15.11 6.66 -17.67
N GLN A 201 15.15 7.23 -18.87
CA GLN A 201 16.28 8.05 -19.34
C GLN A 201 16.18 9.50 -18.86
N ASP A 202 14.98 10.04 -18.77
CA ASP A 202 14.76 11.46 -18.48
C ASP A 202 14.69 11.74 -16.98
N TYR A 203 14.17 10.77 -16.21
CA TYR A 203 13.93 10.90 -14.78
C TYR A 203 14.65 9.83 -13.94
N THR A 204 14.88 10.18 -12.67
CA THR A 204 15.09 9.25 -11.56
C THR A 204 13.90 9.40 -10.61
N LEU A 205 13.02 8.40 -10.59
CA LEU A 205 11.86 8.34 -9.71
C LEU A 205 12.26 7.72 -8.37
N TRP A 206 12.00 8.45 -7.27
CA TRP A 206 12.10 7.93 -5.91
C TRP A 206 10.71 7.69 -5.32
N VAL A 207 10.52 6.52 -4.73
CA VAL A 207 9.23 6.08 -4.17
C VAL A 207 9.39 5.66 -2.73
N VAL A 208 8.56 6.17 -1.82
CA VAL A 208 8.44 5.72 -0.42
C VAL A 208 7.06 5.06 -0.24
N PRO A 209 6.94 3.73 -0.38
CA PRO A 209 5.64 3.06 -0.41
C PRO A 209 4.87 3.14 0.91
N MET A 210 5.58 3.20 2.05
CA MET A 210 4.95 3.21 3.37
C MET A 210 5.79 4.05 4.34
N ALA A 211 5.34 5.27 4.58
CA ALA A 211 5.99 6.18 5.50
C ALA A 211 5.69 5.86 6.98
N ASN A 212 4.51 5.29 7.29
CA ASN A 212 4.05 5.02 8.66
C ASN A 212 3.86 3.52 8.94
N PRO A 213 4.92 2.69 8.91
CA PRO A 213 4.76 1.23 9.06
C PRO A 213 4.19 0.83 10.42
N ASP A 214 4.44 1.58 11.49
CA ASP A 214 3.91 1.27 12.82
C ASP A 214 2.42 1.56 12.97
N GLY A 215 1.98 2.73 12.50
CA GLY A 215 0.56 3.07 12.50
C GLY A 215 -0.24 2.14 11.60
N VAL A 216 0.30 1.79 10.43
CA VAL A 216 -0.34 0.82 9.51
C VAL A 216 -0.51 -0.55 10.19
N GLU A 217 0.52 -1.05 10.88
CA GLU A 217 0.43 -2.31 11.63
C GLU A 217 -0.62 -2.22 12.75
N LEU A 218 -0.66 -1.11 13.50
CA LEU A 218 -1.67 -0.87 14.54
C LEU A 218 -3.10 -0.92 13.98
N VAL A 219 -3.36 -0.25 12.86
CA VAL A 219 -4.69 -0.23 12.21
C VAL A 219 -5.16 -1.64 11.86
N GLN A 220 -4.24 -2.51 11.44
CA GLN A 220 -4.53 -3.84 10.89
C GLN A 220 -4.59 -4.93 11.95
N GLU A 221 -3.72 -4.86 12.96
CA GLU A 221 -3.50 -5.95 13.92
C GLU A 221 -3.92 -5.58 15.34
N GLY A 222 -4.13 -4.30 15.61
CA GLY A 222 -4.41 -3.79 16.95
C GLY A 222 -3.22 -3.99 17.88
N ILE A 223 -3.50 -4.01 19.18
CA ILE A 223 -2.51 -4.20 20.24
C ILE A 223 -3.05 -5.11 21.34
N THR A 224 -2.16 -5.79 22.02
CA THR A 224 -2.44 -6.63 23.19
C THR A 224 -1.81 -6.02 24.44
N PRO A 225 -2.21 -6.43 25.67
CA PRO A 225 -1.62 -5.91 26.91
C PRO A 225 -0.09 -6.05 27.03
N SER A 226 0.52 -6.97 26.27
CA SER A 226 1.98 -7.10 26.18
C SER A 226 2.67 -6.02 25.33
N HIS A 227 1.93 -5.23 24.56
CA HIS A 227 2.50 -4.19 23.70
C HIS A 227 3.01 -3.01 24.55
N PRO A 228 4.23 -2.48 24.32
CA PRO A 228 4.84 -1.44 25.16
C PRO A 228 4.10 -0.10 25.16
N TYR A 229 3.18 0.11 24.22
CA TYR A 229 2.32 1.29 24.13
C TYR A 229 0.85 1.01 24.48
N TYR A 230 0.51 -0.17 25.00
CA TYR A 230 -0.89 -0.60 25.16
C TYR A 230 -1.77 0.42 25.91
N GLU A 231 -1.39 0.75 27.14
CA GLU A 231 -2.15 1.69 27.99
C GLU A 231 -2.27 3.08 27.35
N ARG A 232 -1.17 3.59 26.78
CA ARG A 232 -1.13 4.91 26.13
C ARG A 232 -2.03 4.97 24.90
N LEU A 233 -1.96 3.96 24.04
CA LEU A 233 -2.78 3.91 22.83
C LEU A 233 -4.27 3.78 23.15
N LEU A 234 -4.64 2.99 24.16
CA LEU A 234 -6.02 2.95 24.63
C LEU A 234 -6.48 4.29 25.19
N GLU A 235 -5.66 4.93 26.04
CA GLU A 235 -5.97 6.26 26.58
C GLU A 235 -6.18 7.27 25.45
N TRP A 236 -5.27 7.31 24.48
CA TRP A 236 -5.35 8.22 23.34
C TRP A 236 -6.51 7.89 22.39
N ASN A 237 -6.99 6.65 22.37
CA ASN A 237 -8.15 6.22 21.58
C ASN A 237 -9.50 6.26 22.35
N ASP A 238 -9.55 7.00 23.46
CA ASP A 238 -10.74 7.13 24.33
C ASP A 238 -11.23 5.77 24.91
N GLY A 239 -10.28 4.89 25.23
CA GLY A 239 -10.54 3.54 25.76
C GLY A 239 -11.03 2.53 24.71
N ARG A 240 -11.10 2.90 23.43
CA ARG A 240 -11.52 1.98 22.37
C ARG A 240 -10.38 1.06 21.96
N GLU A 241 -10.69 -0.24 21.90
CA GLU A 241 -9.77 -1.26 21.40
C GLU A 241 -9.73 -1.35 19.87
N ASP A 242 -10.64 -0.68 19.17
CA ASP A 242 -10.69 -0.62 17.71
C ASP A 242 -9.87 0.56 17.18
N PHE A 243 -8.75 0.26 16.54
CA PHE A 243 -7.81 1.22 15.97
C PHE A 243 -7.99 1.37 14.46
N ARG A 244 -8.99 0.77 13.82
CA ARG A 244 -9.11 0.80 12.35
C ARG A 244 -9.22 2.20 11.76
N ARG A 245 -9.68 3.18 12.54
CA ARG A 245 -9.77 4.60 12.17
C ARG A 245 -8.57 5.45 12.61
N TRP A 246 -7.53 4.84 13.19
CA TRP A 246 -6.33 5.53 13.61
C TRP A 246 -5.54 6.04 12.40
N LYS A 247 -5.19 7.33 12.41
CA LYS A 247 -4.53 8.05 11.32
C LYS A 247 -3.07 8.33 11.63
N ALA A 248 -2.78 8.67 12.88
CA ALA A 248 -1.46 9.03 13.40
C ALA A 248 -0.43 7.88 13.34
N ASN A 249 0.83 8.17 13.67
CA ASN A 249 1.83 7.14 13.96
C ASN A 249 1.59 6.48 15.34
N ILE A 250 2.49 5.61 15.78
CA ILE A 250 2.35 4.88 17.06
C ILE A 250 2.44 5.76 18.30
N ASN A 251 3.03 6.96 18.19
CA ASN A 251 3.09 7.96 19.26
C ASN A 251 1.84 8.85 19.29
N GLY A 252 0.84 8.61 18.43
CA GLY A 252 -0.35 9.44 18.33
C GLY A 252 -0.09 10.83 17.75
N VAL A 253 0.97 10.97 16.94
CA VAL A 253 1.26 12.18 16.17
C VAL A 253 0.83 11.99 14.72
N ASP A 254 0.06 12.95 14.20
CA ASP A 254 -0.37 12.97 12.82
C ASP A 254 0.81 13.38 11.92
N LEU A 255 1.33 12.43 11.15
CA LEU A 255 2.46 12.69 10.24
C LEU A 255 2.10 13.68 9.14
N GLY A 256 0.81 13.83 8.82
CA GLY A 256 0.31 14.85 7.90
C GLY A 256 0.44 16.27 8.42
N ASP A 257 0.70 16.46 9.72
CA ASP A 257 0.83 17.77 10.37
C ASP A 257 2.26 18.00 10.94
N GLN A 258 3.28 17.32 10.38
CA GLN A 258 4.66 17.33 10.91
C GLN A 258 5.67 18.14 10.10
N PHE A 259 5.34 18.58 8.88
CA PHE A 259 6.31 19.25 8.01
C PHE A 259 6.40 20.76 8.33
N PRO A 260 7.57 21.40 8.15
CA PRO A 260 7.80 22.78 8.56
C PRO A 260 7.22 23.81 7.56
N ALA A 261 5.91 23.77 7.37
CA ALA A 261 5.13 24.73 6.59
C ALA A 261 4.07 25.36 7.49
N HIS A 262 4.32 26.56 8.01
CA HIS A 262 3.42 27.26 8.94
C HIS A 262 2.90 26.39 10.11
N TRP A 263 3.74 25.49 10.63
CA TRP A 263 3.36 24.48 11.64
C TRP A 263 2.71 25.06 12.92
N ASN A 264 3.18 26.22 13.41
CA ASN A 264 2.57 26.85 14.58
C ASN A 264 1.11 27.29 14.32
N GLU A 265 0.79 27.70 13.09
CA GLU A 265 -0.58 28.06 12.69
C GLU A 265 -1.45 26.80 12.60
N GLU A 266 -0.89 25.71 12.08
CA GLU A 266 -1.57 24.41 12.02
C GLU A 266 -1.90 23.87 13.41
N VAL A 267 -0.93 23.89 14.33
CA VAL A 267 -1.13 23.49 15.74
C VAL A 267 -2.27 24.28 16.38
N ALA A 268 -2.29 25.60 16.18
CA ALA A 268 -3.34 26.46 16.70
C ALA A 268 -4.72 26.13 16.08
N ARG A 269 -4.76 25.82 14.78
CA ARG A 269 -5.98 25.46 14.05
C ARG A 269 -6.56 24.11 14.46
N ARG A 270 -5.72 23.08 14.63
CA ARG A 270 -6.13 21.73 15.06
C ARG A 270 -6.59 21.70 16.51
N GLY A 271 -5.92 22.48 17.38
CA GLY A 271 -6.26 22.59 18.80
C GLY A 271 -6.03 21.33 19.62
N LYS A 272 -5.33 20.32 19.08
CA LYS A 272 -4.93 19.11 19.81
C LYS A 272 -3.62 19.38 20.56
N THR A 273 -3.63 19.14 21.87
CA THR A 273 -2.50 19.44 22.75
C THR A 273 -1.79 18.20 23.28
N ARG A 274 -2.28 17.01 22.96
CA ARG A 274 -1.76 15.71 23.38
C ARG A 274 -1.94 14.68 22.26
N PRO A 275 -1.16 13.58 22.26
CA PRO A 275 -1.35 12.46 21.35
C PRO A 275 -2.80 12.02 21.20
N SER A 276 -3.20 11.73 19.97
CA SER A 276 -4.56 11.33 19.60
C SER A 276 -4.57 10.53 18.30
N PRO A 277 -5.70 9.90 17.92
CA PRO A 277 -5.76 9.09 16.71
C PRO A 277 -5.51 9.88 15.43
N GLN A 278 -5.66 11.21 15.47
CA GLN A 278 -5.48 12.15 14.36
C GLN A 278 -5.26 13.57 14.90
N ASP A 279 -4.82 14.48 14.03
CA ASP A 279 -4.78 15.94 14.23
C ASP A 279 -3.82 16.47 15.32
N TYR A 280 -3.10 15.62 16.05
CA TYR A 280 -2.04 16.06 16.96
C TYR A 280 -0.73 16.21 16.20
N ALA A 281 -0.29 17.46 16.03
CA ALA A 281 0.85 17.82 15.19
C ALA A 281 2.24 17.57 15.83
N GLY A 282 2.31 17.01 17.04
CA GLY A 282 3.55 16.78 17.78
C GLY A 282 4.02 17.99 18.61
N VAL A 283 5.25 17.91 19.15
CA VAL A 283 5.82 18.95 20.02
C VAL A 283 6.63 20.01 19.26
N LYS A 284 7.05 19.68 18.04
CA LYS A 284 7.73 20.56 17.08
C LYS A 284 7.61 19.92 15.68
N PRO A 285 7.86 20.67 14.58
CA PRO A 285 7.99 20.06 13.27
C PRO A 285 9.03 18.94 13.29
N LEU A 286 8.75 17.86 12.55
CA LEU A 286 9.65 16.72 12.36
C LEU A 286 10.11 16.12 13.70
N SER A 287 9.22 16.05 14.69
CA SER A 287 9.51 15.36 15.95
C SER A 287 9.49 13.85 15.79
N GLU A 288 8.68 13.34 14.86
CA GLU A 288 8.57 11.92 14.58
C GLU A 288 9.62 11.46 13.54
N PRO A 289 10.27 10.31 13.79
CA PRO A 289 11.34 9.81 12.92
C PRO A 289 10.82 9.44 11.53
N GLU A 290 9.54 9.08 11.39
CA GLU A 290 8.92 8.79 10.10
C GLU A 290 8.86 10.04 9.20
N ALA A 291 8.38 11.16 9.73
CA ALA A 291 8.30 12.42 8.99
C ALA A 291 9.70 12.97 8.68
N GLU A 292 10.61 12.89 9.64
CA GLU A 292 12.01 13.31 9.46
C GLU A 292 12.71 12.49 8.36
N ALA A 293 12.50 11.17 8.29
CA ALA A 293 13.09 10.33 7.25
C ALA A 293 12.62 10.75 5.84
N VAL A 294 11.32 10.97 5.65
CA VAL A 294 10.76 11.43 4.37
C VAL A 294 11.26 12.84 4.02
N TYR A 295 11.34 13.73 5.01
CA TYR A 295 11.85 15.09 4.86
C TYR A 295 13.32 15.10 4.42
N GLN A 296 14.21 14.41 5.15
CA GLN A 296 15.64 14.36 4.83
C GLN A 296 15.91 13.67 3.50
N HIS A 297 15.17 12.61 3.20
CA HIS A 297 15.28 11.96 1.90
C HIS A 297 14.88 12.92 0.77
N THR A 298 13.76 13.63 0.91
CA THR A 298 13.32 14.63 -0.08
C THR A 298 14.37 15.75 -0.26
N LEU A 299 14.95 16.26 0.82
CA LEU A 299 16.06 17.21 0.77
C LEU A 299 17.25 16.68 -0.03
N SER A 300 17.63 15.42 0.21
CA SER A 300 18.79 14.79 -0.42
C SER A 300 18.63 14.60 -1.94
N ILE A 301 17.41 14.35 -2.42
CA ILE A 301 17.15 14.06 -3.83
C ILE A 301 16.66 15.30 -4.61
N SER A 302 16.19 16.34 -3.91
CA SER A 302 15.75 17.64 -4.47
C SER A 302 14.85 17.51 -5.71
N PRO A 303 13.66 16.90 -5.59
CA PRO A 303 12.86 16.51 -6.74
C PRO A 303 12.26 17.73 -7.46
N GLU A 304 12.11 17.63 -8.79
CA GLU A 304 11.50 18.64 -9.66
C GLU A 304 10.00 18.77 -9.41
N ARG A 305 9.35 17.68 -9.00
CA ARG A 305 7.94 17.64 -8.59
C ARG A 305 7.67 16.42 -7.71
N ALA A 306 6.63 16.48 -6.89
CA ALA A 306 6.33 15.44 -5.91
C ALA A 306 4.83 15.14 -5.76
N VAL A 307 4.50 13.90 -5.39
CA VAL A 307 3.15 13.42 -5.05
C VAL A 307 3.14 12.77 -3.67
N SER A 308 2.16 13.13 -2.84
CA SER A 308 1.82 12.45 -1.60
C SER A 308 0.49 11.73 -1.80
N LEU A 309 0.49 10.39 -1.76
CA LEU A 309 -0.73 9.58 -1.89
C LEU A 309 -1.43 9.46 -0.55
N HIS A 310 -2.72 9.79 -0.58
CA HIS A 310 -3.66 9.72 0.54
C HIS A 310 -4.96 9.07 0.07
N SER A 311 -5.88 8.85 1.00
CA SER A 311 -7.28 8.56 0.68
C SER A 311 -8.16 9.28 1.70
N GLN A 312 -9.34 9.80 1.38
CA GLN A 312 -10.13 9.57 0.17
C GLN A 312 -10.81 10.85 -0.31
N GLY A 313 -11.30 10.84 -1.55
CA GLY A 313 -12.10 11.95 -2.09
C GLY A 313 -12.15 12.00 -3.62
N ARG A 314 -11.26 11.28 -4.31
CA ARG A 314 -10.98 11.43 -5.75
C ARG A 314 -10.58 12.86 -6.11
N GLU A 315 -9.66 13.41 -5.33
CA GLU A 315 -9.22 14.81 -5.40
C GLU A 315 -7.70 14.93 -5.56
N ILE A 316 -7.28 15.97 -6.28
CA ILE A 316 -5.87 16.34 -6.45
C ILE A 316 -5.70 17.76 -5.94
N TYR A 317 -5.10 17.93 -4.77
CA TYR A 317 -4.73 19.23 -4.23
C TYR A 317 -3.36 19.64 -4.74
N TRP A 318 -3.24 20.84 -5.31
CA TRP A 318 -2.06 21.23 -6.10
C TRP A 318 -1.40 22.55 -5.70
N ASN A 319 -1.98 23.27 -4.75
CA ASN A 319 -1.55 24.62 -4.37
C ASN A 319 -1.10 24.70 -2.90
N TYR A 320 -0.42 25.79 -2.54
CA TYR A 320 -0.21 26.16 -1.13
C TYR A 320 0.13 27.63 -1.00
N ARG A 321 -0.73 28.43 -0.33
CA ARG A 321 -0.52 29.87 -0.03
C ARG A 321 0.02 30.71 -1.21
N ASP A 322 -0.42 30.39 -2.43
CA ASP A 322 0.05 31.01 -3.69
C ASP A 322 1.57 30.90 -3.91
N TYR A 323 2.20 29.89 -3.29
CA TYR A 323 3.60 29.53 -3.45
C TYR A 323 3.80 28.50 -4.57
N GLU A 324 2.72 27.90 -5.06
CA GLU A 324 2.74 26.98 -6.19
C GLU A 324 3.18 27.65 -7.49
N PRO A 325 3.96 26.97 -8.33
CA PRO A 325 4.24 27.44 -9.68
C PRO A 325 2.97 27.57 -10.53
N PRO A 326 2.89 28.54 -11.46
CA PRO A 326 1.72 28.75 -12.32
C PRO A 326 1.28 27.51 -13.11
N GLU A 327 2.22 26.65 -13.50
CA GLU A 327 1.97 25.41 -14.24
C GLU A 327 1.25 24.32 -13.43
N SER A 328 1.26 24.42 -12.09
CA SER A 328 0.74 23.38 -11.19
C SER A 328 -0.75 23.09 -11.42
N GLU A 329 -1.55 24.11 -11.72
CA GLU A 329 -2.98 23.92 -11.99
C GLU A 329 -3.21 23.12 -13.28
N ASN A 330 -2.45 23.42 -14.34
CA ASN A 330 -2.56 22.70 -15.61
C ASN A 330 -2.10 21.24 -15.45
N MET A 331 -0.98 21.02 -14.74
CA MET A 331 -0.52 19.69 -14.39
C MET A 331 -1.59 18.92 -13.61
N ALA A 332 -2.19 19.52 -12.58
CA ALA A 332 -3.26 18.89 -11.81
C ALA A 332 -4.48 18.54 -12.66
N ARG A 333 -4.84 19.36 -13.66
CA ARG A 333 -5.90 19.04 -14.63
C ARG A 333 -5.55 17.81 -15.48
N ILE A 334 -4.32 17.70 -15.97
CA ILE A 334 -3.85 16.53 -16.75
C ILE A 334 -3.93 15.27 -15.89
N LEU A 335 -3.41 15.34 -14.66
CA LEU A 335 -3.49 14.23 -13.70
C LEU A 335 -4.94 13.84 -13.40
N GLY A 336 -5.81 14.84 -13.17
CA GLY A 336 -7.22 14.64 -12.93
C GLY A 336 -7.94 13.97 -14.09
N GLN A 337 -7.62 14.35 -15.33
CA GLN A 337 -8.16 13.72 -16.54
C GLN A 337 -7.74 12.25 -16.69
N ALA A 338 -6.50 11.91 -16.31
CA ALA A 338 -5.99 10.54 -16.40
C ALA A 338 -6.76 9.57 -15.47
N GLY A 339 -6.96 9.96 -14.21
CA GLY A 339 -7.63 9.09 -13.23
C GLY A 339 -9.13 9.33 -13.02
N GLY A 340 -9.70 10.40 -13.59
CA GLY A 340 -11.07 10.83 -13.30
C GLY A 340 -11.22 11.57 -11.95
N TYR A 341 -10.20 12.34 -11.57
CA TYR A 341 -10.09 13.02 -10.27
C TYR A 341 -10.28 14.52 -10.42
N ARG A 342 -10.80 15.17 -9.37
CA ARG A 342 -11.05 16.62 -9.36
C ARG A 342 -9.80 17.38 -8.90
N PRO A 343 -9.24 18.29 -9.72
CA PRO A 343 -8.22 19.23 -9.26
C PRO A 343 -8.84 20.25 -8.30
N VAL A 344 -8.21 20.47 -7.13
CA VAL A 344 -8.74 21.35 -6.08
C VAL A 344 -7.69 22.35 -5.64
N LYS A 345 -8.04 23.64 -5.71
CA LYS A 345 -7.32 24.70 -5.01
C LYS A 345 -7.85 24.80 -3.58
N LEU A 346 -7.02 24.50 -2.59
CA LEU A 346 -7.36 24.47 -1.17
C LEU A 346 -6.92 25.74 -0.45
N GLN A 347 -7.68 26.13 0.57
CA GLN A 347 -7.30 27.13 1.56
C GLN A 347 -7.34 26.48 2.95
N GLY A 348 -6.47 26.90 3.87
CA GLY A 348 -6.48 26.44 5.26
C GLY A 348 -5.91 25.02 5.47
N SER A 349 -4.85 24.68 4.73
CA SER A 349 -3.99 23.52 4.97
C SER A 349 -2.58 24.02 5.22
N ASP A 350 -1.95 23.55 6.29
CA ASP A 350 -0.57 23.84 6.66
C ASP A 350 0.06 22.55 7.23
N ALA A 351 1.38 22.53 7.35
CA ALA A 351 2.22 21.43 7.85
C ALA A 351 2.17 20.08 7.11
N GLY A 352 1.41 19.98 6.01
CA GLY A 352 1.45 18.82 5.12
C GLY A 352 2.75 18.69 4.32
N TYR A 353 3.04 17.48 3.84
CA TYR A 353 4.19 17.22 2.96
C TYR A 353 4.17 18.13 1.72
N LYS A 354 3.03 18.19 1.02
CA LYS A 354 2.82 19.07 -0.15
C LYS A 354 3.08 20.54 0.21
N ASP A 355 2.54 20.98 1.33
CA ASP A 355 2.61 22.37 1.79
C ASP A 355 4.07 22.79 1.99
N TRP A 356 4.83 21.97 2.72
CA TRP A 356 6.26 22.18 2.90
C TRP A 356 7.02 22.12 1.58
N PHE A 357 6.75 21.11 0.74
CA PHE A 357 7.45 20.94 -0.53
C PHE A 357 7.28 22.19 -1.42
N ILE A 358 6.04 22.65 -1.61
CA ILE A 358 5.74 23.83 -2.41
C ILE A 358 6.40 25.08 -1.79
N GLN A 359 6.29 25.27 -0.47
CA GLN A 359 6.88 26.42 0.23
C GLN A 359 8.40 26.49 0.05
N HIS A 360 9.08 25.34 0.23
CA HIS A 360 10.54 25.24 0.25
C HIS A 360 11.13 25.29 -1.15
N TYR A 361 10.61 24.48 -2.08
CA TYR A 361 11.19 24.32 -3.40
C TYR A 361 10.62 25.27 -4.46
N ARG A 362 9.40 25.79 -4.26
CA ARG A 362 8.66 26.51 -5.29
C ARG A 362 8.52 25.68 -6.57
N ARG A 363 8.14 24.41 -6.39
CA ARG A 363 8.00 23.40 -7.44
C ARG A 363 6.64 22.70 -7.34
N PRO A 364 6.14 22.08 -8.42
CA PRO A 364 4.83 21.43 -8.42
C PRO A 364 4.76 20.28 -7.42
N GLY A 365 3.84 20.37 -6.46
CA GLY A 365 3.58 19.35 -5.44
C GLY A 365 2.10 19.01 -5.38
N PHE A 366 1.78 17.74 -5.20
CA PHE A 366 0.39 17.26 -5.24
C PHE A 366 0.07 16.36 -4.05
N THR A 367 -1.12 16.50 -3.50
CA THR A 367 -1.76 15.51 -2.61
C THR A 367 -2.83 14.82 -3.44
N LEU A 368 -2.72 13.51 -3.62
CA LEU A 368 -3.68 12.70 -4.35
C LEU A 368 -4.53 11.89 -3.37
N GLU A 369 -5.80 12.23 -3.23
CA GLU A 369 -6.78 11.54 -2.38
C GLU A 369 -7.50 10.45 -3.18
N ILE A 370 -7.04 9.20 -3.09
CA ILE A 370 -7.56 8.08 -3.88
C ILE A 370 -8.87 7.52 -3.35
N GLY A 371 -9.70 7.01 -4.26
CA GLY A 371 -10.96 6.36 -3.92
C GLY A 371 -11.98 7.28 -3.24
N TYR A 372 -13.09 6.68 -2.79
CA TYR A 372 -14.20 7.37 -2.16
C TYR A 372 -14.81 6.49 -1.07
N GLY A 373 -15.18 7.05 0.08
CA GLY A 373 -15.73 6.28 1.20
C GLY A 373 -15.19 6.70 2.56
N ILE A 374 -14.89 5.72 3.42
CA ILE A 374 -14.40 5.94 4.79
C ILE A 374 -13.23 4.99 5.09
N ASN A 375 -12.04 5.54 5.33
CA ASN A 375 -10.79 4.81 5.56
C ASN A 375 -10.78 3.91 6.79
N PRO A 376 -10.37 2.63 6.68
CA PRO A 376 -9.71 2.07 5.51
C PRO A 376 -10.70 1.74 4.38
N LEU A 377 -10.33 2.07 3.14
CA LEU A 377 -11.16 1.74 1.97
C LEU A 377 -11.31 0.22 1.81
N PRO A 378 -12.42 -0.25 1.22
CA PRO A 378 -12.65 -1.67 0.95
C PRO A 378 -11.53 -2.30 0.13
N LEU A 379 -11.19 -3.55 0.44
CA LEU A 379 -10.18 -4.32 -0.31
C LEU A 379 -10.64 -4.63 -1.73
N GLU A 380 -11.95 -4.70 -1.91
CA GLU A 380 -12.62 -5.00 -3.16
C GLU A 380 -12.38 -3.90 -4.20
N ASP A 381 -12.08 -2.67 -3.76
CA ASP A 381 -11.78 -1.52 -4.62
C ASP A 381 -10.33 -1.53 -5.13
N PHE A 382 -9.47 -2.41 -4.62
CA PHE A 382 -8.02 -2.37 -4.86
C PHE A 382 -7.63 -2.40 -6.35
N GLU A 383 -8.24 -3.27 -7.15
CA GLU A 383 -7.88 -3.39 -8.57
C GLU A 383 -8.28 -2.13 -9.36
N ASP A 384 -9.43 -1.53 -9.04
CA ASP A 384 -9.86 -0.28 -9.66
C ASP A 384 -8.97 0.89 -9.22
N LEU A 385 -8.63 0.96 -7.93
CA LEU A 385 -7.70 1.96 -7.40
C LEU A 385 -6.31 1.85 -8.03
N CYS A 386 -5.84 0.63 -8.27
CA CYS A 386 -4.59 0.39 -8.98
C CYS A 386 -4.60 0.95 -10.41
N VAL A 387 -5.70 0.78 -11.14
CA VAL A 387 -5.86 1.34 -12.49
C VAL A 387 -5.90 2.87 -12.46
N GLU A 388 -6.66 3.44 -11.53
CA GLU A 388 -6.74 4.90 -11.35
C GLU A 388 -5.37 5.50 -11.01
N VAL A 389 -4.69 4.97 -9.98
CA VAL A 389 -3.36 5.42 -9.54
C VAL A 389 -2.32 5.20 -10.63
N GLY A 390 -2.33 4.04 -11.29
CA GLY A 390 -1.40 3.75 -12.38
C GLY A 390 -1.56 4.73 -13.54
N SER A 391 -2.80 5.09 -13.92
CA SER A 391 -3.04 6.08 -14.96
C SER A 391 -2.53 7.48 -14.57
N ILE A 392 -2.83 7.93 -13.34
CA ILE A 392 -2.39 9.22 -12.82
C ILE A 392 -0.87 9.30 -12.75
N LEU A 393 -0.20 8.28 -12.20
CA LEU A 393 1.25 8.26 -12.08
C LEU A 393 1.94 8.15 -13.44
N SER A 394 1.35 7.44 -14.41
CA SER A 394 1.85 7.44 -15.79
C SER A 394 1.79 8.83 -16.41
N ALA A 395 0.67 9.55 -16.22
CA ALA A 395 0.55 10.94 -16.65
C ALA A 395 1.57 11.84 -15.93
N PHE A 396 1.78 11.65 -14.63
CA PHE A 396 2.76 12.38 -13.83
C PHE A 396 4.20 12.19 -14.33
N MET A 397 4.56 10.97 -14.75
CA MET A 397 5.87 10.70 -15.36
C MET A 397 6.02 11.40 -16.72
N SER A 398 4.93 11.58 -17.45
CA SER A 398 4.91 12.22 -18.78
C SER A 398 4.64 13.74 -18.77
N LEU A 399 4.57 14.39 -17.62
CA LEU A 399 4.45 15.85 -17.55
C LEU A 399 5.76 16.51 -18.03
N GLU A 400 5.63 17.52 -18.91
CA GLU A 400 6.71 18.34 -19.47
C GLU A 400 7.09 19.53 -18.59
#